data_AF-A0A968ZC03-F1
#
_entry.id   AF-A0A968ZC03-F1
#
_cell.length_a   1.000
_cell.length_b   1.000
_cell.length_c   1.000
_cell.angle_alpha   90.00
_cell.angle_beta   90.00
_cell.angle_gamma   90.00
#
_symmetry.space_group_name_H-M   'P 1'
#
loop_
_entity.id
_entity.type
_entity.pdbx_description
1 polymer ?
#
loop_
_entity_poly.entity_id
_entity_poly.type
_entity_poly.pdbx_seq_one_letter_code
_entity_poly.pdbx_strand_id
1 'polypeptide(L)'
;MWLSSRDRWRDAFSAGTIVEEDFARLLDAHEMILGLMLDQQLEDLSQGLPATSQVEVRRLLDLEQDRLKEALHLVGQIDLIVRNALMDVVHRPARADAGADPKATRRPGTRTLPE
;
A
#
# COMPACT_ATOMS: atom_id res chain seq x y z
N MET A 1 -4.66 -3.39 20.81
CA MET A 1 -3.67 -2.42 20.32
C MET A 1 -4.20 -1.87 19.00
N TRP A 2 -4.45 -0.56 18.90
CA TRP A 2 -4.96 0.03 17.66
C TRP A 2 -3.78 0.22 16.70
N LEU A 3 -3.79 -0.48 15.56
CA LEU A 3 -2.82 -0.28 14.49
C LEU A 3 -3.01 1.11 13.88
N SER A 4 -1.91 1.84 13.64
CA SER A 4 -1.97 3.12 12.94
C SER A 4 -2.45 2.90 11.49
N SER A 5 -2.92 3.97 10.82
CA SER A 5 -3.26 3.88 9.40
C SER A 5 -2.09 3.36 8.56
N ARG A 6 -0.86 3.80 8.89
CA ARG A 6 0.37 3.34 8.24
C ARG A 6 0.61 1.84 8.42
N ASP A 7 0.40 1.33 9.63
CA ASP A 7 0.62 -0.10 9.90
C ASP A 7 -0.42 -0.95 9.16
N ARG A 8 -1.68 -0.50 9.10
CA ARG A 8 -2.73 -1.18 8.32
C ARG A 8 -2.39 -1.27 6.83
N TRP A 9 -1.86 -0.20 6.24
CA TRP A 9 -1.42 -0.23 4.84
C TRP A 9 -0.22 -1.15 4.64
N ARG A 10 0.73 -1.16 5.58
CA ARG A 10 1.88 -2.06 5.54
C ARG A 10 1.47 -3.52 5.62
N ASP A 11 0.50 -3.85 6.47
CA ASP A 11 -0.03 -5.20 6.60
C ASP A 11 -0.76 -5.62 5.31
N ALA A 12 -1.56 -4.73 4.71
CA ALA A 12 -2.23 -4.99 3.44
C ALA A 12 -1.23 -5.23 2.29
N PHE A 13 -0.13 -4.46 2.24
CA PHE A 13 0.95 -4.66 1.29
C PHE A 13 1.67 -5.99 1.53
N SER A 14 1.99 -6.30 2.79
CA SER A 14 2.66 -7.55 3.18
C SER A 14 1.81 -8.79 2.86
N ALA A 15 0.49 -8.67 2.89
CA ALA A 15 -0.45 -9.71 2.47
C ALA A 15 -0.60 -9.83 0.93
N GLY A 16 0.04 -8.95 0.17
CA GLY A 16 -0.07 -8.89 -1.29
C GLY A 16 -1.48 -8.51 -1.76
N THR A 17 -2.21 -7.74 -0.96
CA THR A 17 -3.56 -7.25 -1.22
C THR A 17 -3.54 -5.94 -1.99
N ILE A 18 -2.53 -5.09 -1.75
CA ILE A 18 -2.25 -3.88 -2.52
C ILE A 18 -0.88 -3.98 -3.19
N VAL A 19 -0.74 -3.36 -4.36
CA VAL A 19 0.54 -3.32 -5.08
C VAL A 19 1.47 -2.24 -4.50
N GLU A 20 2.77 -2.36 -4.76
CA GLU A 20 3.80 -1.45 -4.24
C GLU A 20 3.54 0.00 -4.63
N GLU A 21 3.12 0.24 -5.88
CA GLU A 21 2.83 1.58 -6.38
C GLU A 21 1.68 2.25 -5.62
N ASP A 22 0.59 1.52 -5.39
CA ASP A 22 -0.55 2.03 -4.61
C ASP A 22 -0.15 2.24 -3.15
N PHE A 23 0.63 1.32 -2.57
CA PHE A 23 1.13 1.47 -1.20
C PHE A 23 2.00 2.73 -1.03
N ALA A 24 2.92 2.98 -1.95
CA ALA A 24 3.78 4.17 -1.94
C ALA A 24 2.94 5.45 -2.04
N ARG A 25 2.02 5.51 -3.01
CA ARG A 25 1.13 6.67 -3.20
C ARG A 25 0.27 6.97 -1.98
N LEU A 26 -0.26 5.94 -1.32
CA LEU A 26 -1.04 6.08 -0.09
C LEU A 26 -0.22 6.60 1.08
N LEU A 27 1.02 6.12 1.21
CA LEU A 27 1.92 6.57 2.25
C LEU A 27 2.33 8.04 2.05
N ASP A 28 2.68 8.41 0.83
CA ASP A 28 3.07 9.78 0.47
C ASP A 28 1.92 10.76 0.73
N ALA A 29 0.70 10.43 0.27
CA ALA A 29 -0.48 11.26 0.52
C ALA A 29 -0.76 11.41 2.03
N HIS A 30 -0.60 10.33 2.80
CA HIS A 30 -0.81 10.34 4.25
C HIS A 30 0.21 11.22 4.97
N GLU A 31 1.50 11.05 4.68
CA GLU A 31 2.58 11.84 5.29
C GLU A 31 2.46 13.32 4.91
N MET A 32 2.13 13.63 3.65
CA MET A 32 1.95 15.00 3.17
C MET A 32 0.79 15.71 3.89
N ILE A 33 -0.41 15.11 3.91
CA ILE A 33 -1.59 15.74 4.54
C ILE A 33 -1.36 15.93 6.04
N LEU A 34 -0.79 14.92 6.71
CA LEU A 34 -0.50 14.99 8.14
C LEU A 34 0.54 16.09 8.43
N GLY A 35 1.57 16.22 7.58
CA GLY A 35 2.57 17.28 7.68
C GLY A 35 1.95 18.68 7.64
N LEU A 36 1.13 18.98 6.62
CA LEU A 36 0.48 20.30 6.49
C LEU A 36 -0.39 20.63 7.70
N MET A 37 -1.14 19.65 8.18
CA MET A 37 -2.00 19.84 9.34
C MET A 37 -1.17 20.13 10.60
N LEU A 38 -0.08 19.39 10.82
CA LEU A 38 0.78 19.60 11.99
C LEU A 38 1.52 20.94 11.91
N ASP A 39 2.03 21.31 10.74
CA ASP A 39 2.73 22.59 10.53
C ASP A 39 1.78 23.77 10.81
N GLN A 40 0.55 23.70 10.30
CA GLN A 40 -0.45 24.73 10.58
C GLN A 40 -0.83 24.76 12.07
N GLN A 41 -1.01 23.60 12.72
CA GLN A 41 -1.31 23.56 14.15
C GLN A 41 -0.18 24.18 14.99
N LEU A 42 1.08 23.93 14.64
CA LEU A 42 2.23 24.53 15.31
C LEU A 42 2.23 26.05 15.12
N GLU A 43 1.94 26.54 13.92
CA GLU A 43 1.86 27.98 13.67
C GLU A 43 0.68 28.62 14.43
N ASP A 44 -0.50 28.00 14.40
CA ASP A 44 -1.68 28.49 15.13
C ASP A 44 -1.40 28.59 16.64
N LEU A 45 -0.80 27.54 17.21
CA LEU A 45 -0.40 27.53 18.62
C LEU A 45 0.63 28.64 18.93
N SER A 46 1.56 28.92 18.02
CA SER A 46 2.54 30.01 18.17
C SER A 46 1.89 31.40 18.19
N GLN A 47 0.74 31.55 17.54
CA GLN A 47 -0.05 32.79 17.50
C GLN A 47 -1.12 32.85 18.61
N GLY A 48 -1.17 31.86 19.50
CA GLY A 48 -2.19 31.77 20.55
C GLY A 48 -3.59 31.38 20.04
N LEU A 49 -3.67 30.85 18.81
CA LEU A 49 -4.89 30.32 18.23
C LEU A 49 -5.06 28.83 18.60
N PRO A 50 -6.31 28.33 18.67
CA PRO A 50 -6.55 26.91 18.92
C PRO A 50 -6.11 26.07 17.71
N ALA A 51 -5.38 24.97 17.98
CA ALA A 51 -5.03 23.98 16.96
C ALA A 51 -6.30 23.34 16.36
N THR A 52 -6.39 23.35 15.04
CA THR A 52 -7.49 22.74 14.27
C THR A 52 -6.99 21.58 13.43
N SER A 53 -7.85 20.60 13.14
CA SER A 53 -7.55 19.52 12.21
C SER A 53 -7.84 19.90 10.75
N GLN A 54 -8.25 21.14 10.48
CA GLN A 54 -8.51 21.64 9.13
C GLN A 54 -7.26 22.31 8.57
N VAL A 55 -6.95 22.02 7.32
CA VAL A 55 -5.89 22.71 6.58
C VAL A 55 -6.50 23.93 5.88
N GLU A 56 -6.03 25.13 6.22
CA GLU A 56 -6.42 26.36 5.56
C GLU A 56 -5.61 26.54 4.28
N VAL A 57 -6.19 26.07 3.17
CA VAL A 57 -5.55 26.08 1.83
C VAL A 57 -5.00 27.44 1.42
N ARG A 58 -5.61 28.55 1.86
CA ARG A 58 -5.18 29.92 1.53
C ARG A 58 -3.86 30.33 2.17
N ARG A 59 -3.42 29.62 3.21
CA ARG A 59 -2.15 29.86 3.91
C ARG A 59 -1.00 29.05 3.31
N LEU A 60 -1.31 28.10 2.44
CA LEU A 60 -0.33 27.27 1.76
C LEU A 60 0.29 28.03 0.58
N LEU A 61 1.56 27.76 0.32
CA LEU A 61 2.24 28.15 -0.90
C LEU A 61 1.60 27.47 -2.11
N ASP A 62 1.67 28.07 -3.29
CA ASP A 62 1.06 27.52 -4.51
C ASP A 62 1.50 26.07 -4.78
N LEU A 63 2.79 25.77 -4.56
CA LEU A 63 3.33 24.41 -4.69
C LEU A 63 2.71 23.43 -3.69
N GLU A 64 2.45 23.87 -2.46
CA GLU A 64 1.83 23.05 -1.41
C GLU A 64 0.35 22.84 -1.69
N GLN A 65 -0.34 23.85 -2.24
CA GLN A 65 -1.72 23.71 -2.69
C GLN A 65 -1.84 22.67 -3.80
N ASP A 66 -0.93 22.69 -4.78
CA ASP A 66 -0.95 21.71 -5.87
C ASP A 66 -0.65 20.29 -5.37
N ARG A 67 0.34 20.14 -4.48
CA ARG A 67 0.60 18.86 -3.81
C ARG A 67 -0.57 18.37 -2.97
N LEU A 68 -1.26 19.27 -2.26
CA LEU A 68 -2.45 18.92 -1.50
C LEU A 68 -3.59 18.45 -2.41
N LYS A 69 -3.79 19.11 -3.57
CA LYS A 69 -4.79 18.67 -4.56
C LYS A 69 -4.47 17.27 -5.08
N GLU A 70 -3.21 16.99 -5.42
CA GLU A 70 -2.77 15.66 -5.87
C GLU A 70 -2.98 14.60 -4.79
N ALA A 71 -2.58 14.88 -3.54
CA ALA A 71 -2.77 13.98 -2.42
C ALA A 71 -4.27 13.70 -2.15
N LEU A 72 -5.12 14.73 -2.19
CA LEU A 72 -6.57 14.57 -2.04
C LEU A 72 -7.20 13.78 -3.19
N HIS A 73 -6.70 13.96 -4.41
CA HIS A 73 -7.12 13.17 -5.56
C HIS A 73 -6.82 11.68 -5.35
N LEU A 74 -5.60 11.36 -4.89
CA LEU A 74 -5.19 9.99 -4.55
C LEU A 74 -6.04 9.41 -3.41
N VAL A 75 -6.33 10.20 -2.36
CA VAL A 75 -7.23 9.78 -1.27
C VAL A 75 -8.62 9.48 -1.81
N GLY A 76 -9.13 10.26 -2.77
CA GLY A 76 -10.40 9.98 -3.45
C GLY A 76 -10.40 8.67 -4.24
N GLN A 77 -9.23 8.17 -4.64
CA GLN A 77 -9.06 6.89 -5.33
C GLN A 77 -8.95 5.69 -4.38
N ILE A 78 -8.84 5.90 -3.06
CA ILE A 78 -8.73 4.80 -2.07
C ILE A 78 -9.84 3.79 -2.23
N ASP A 79 -11.07 4.25 -2.45
CA ASP A 79 -12.23 3.37 -2.60
C ASP A 79 -12.11 2.45 -3.82
N LEU A 80 -11.47 2.92 -4.90
CA LEU A 80 -11.12 2.10 -6.06
C LEU A 80 -9.98 1.11 -5.74
N ILE A 81 -8.92 1.57 -5.09
CA ILE A 81 -7.78 0.72 -4.68
C ILE A 81 -8.27 -0.42 -3.78
N VAL A 82 -9.11 -0.11 -2.80
CA VAL A 82 -9.69 -1.09 -1.87
C VAL A 82 -10.61 -2.05 -2.61
N ARG A 83 -11.46 -1.57 -3.54
CA ARG A 83 -12.30 -2.46 -4.35
C ARG A 83 -11.48 -3.42 -5.21
N ASN A 84 -10.45 -2.91 -5.90
CA ASN A 84 -9.58 -3.74 -6.72
C ASN A 84 -8.87 -4.80 -5.87
N ALA A 85 -8.32 -4.39 -4.74
CA ALA A 85 -7.69 -5.28 -3.78
C ALA A 85 -8.62 -6.38 -3.27
N LEU A 86 -9.88 -6.05 -2.93
CA LEU A 86 -10.87 -7.03 -2.49
C LEU A 86 -11.30 -7.98 -3.62
N MET A 87 -11.49 -7.47 -4.84
CA MET A 87 -11.87 -8.28 -6.00
C MET A 87 -10.74 -9.23 -6.43
N ASP A 88 -9.49 -8.76 -6.41
CA ASP A 88 -8.31 -9.58 -6.72
C ASP A 88 -8.08 -10.67 -5.67
N VAL A 89 -8.34 -10.39 -4.38
CA VAL A 89 -8.33 -11.40 -3.32
C VAL A 89 -9.40 -12.47 -3.57
N VAL A 90 -10.61 -12.08 -4.00
CA VAL A 90 -11.69 -13.02 -4.33
C VAL A 90 -11.36 -13.86 -5.57
N HIS A 91 -10.55 -13.34 -6.49
CA HIS A 91 -10.16 -14.02 -7.73
C HIS A 91 -8.82 -14.77 -7.64
N ARG A 92 -8.10 -14.71 -6.53
CA ARG A 92 -6.89 -15.50 -6.32
C ARG A 92 -7.30 -16.97 -6.14
N PRO A 93 -7.11 -17.88 -7.13
CA PRO A 93 -7.26 -19.29 -6.85
C PRO A 93 -6.25 -19.62 -5.75
N ALA A 94 -6.69 -20.37 -4.74
CA ALA A 94 -5.80 -20.92 -3.73
C ALA A 94 -4.58 -21.49 -4.45
N ARG A 95 -3.39 -20.88 -4.27
CA ARG A 95 -2.17 -21.38 -4.91
C ARG A 95 -2.03 -22.82 -4.46
N ALA A 96 -2.10 -23.76 -5.41
CA ALA A 96 -0.95 -24.50 -5.94
C ALA A 96 0.20 -24.82 -4.95
N ASP A 97 -0.08 -24.91 -3.67
CA ASP A 97 0.79 -25.53 -2.66
C ASP A 97 0.45 -27.02 -2.60
N ALA A 98 0.87 -27.71 -3.66
CA ALA A 98 1.13 -29.14 -3.62
C ALA A 98 2.44 -29.38 -4.36
N GLY A 99 3.54 -29.06 -3.68
CA GLY A 99 4.85 -29.54 -4.08
C GLY A 99 4.89 -31.06 -3.98
N ALA A 100 5.40 -31.70 -5.03
CA ALA A 100 6.31 -32.83 -4.93
C ALA A 100 6.78 -33.17 -6.34
N ASP A 101 8.01 -32.80 -6.65
CA ASP A 101 8.78 -33.42 -7.71
C ASP A 101 9.72 -34.44 -7.03
N PRO A 102 9.38 -35.73 -6.91
CA PRO A 102 10.35 -36.75 -6.57
C PRO A 102 10.72 -37.47 -7.86
N LYS A 103 11.82 -37.02 -8.45
CA LYS A 103 12.88 -37.84 -9.02
C LYS A 103 12.62 -39.36 -8.91
N ALA A 104 11.83 -39.93 -9.81
CA ALA A 104 11.57 -41.37 -9.92
C ALA A 104 12.32 -41.94 -11.13
N THR A 105 13.59 -42.28 -10.88
CA THR A 105 14.25 -43.51 -11.34
C THR A 105 14.00 -43.95 -12.79
N ARG A 106 14.78 -43.41 -13.75
CA ARG A 106 15.06 -44.10 -15.02
C ARG A 106 16.49 -44.64 -15.00
N ARG A 107 16.65 -45.90 -14.61
CA ARG A 107 17.77 -46.75 -15.06
C ARG A 107 17.21 -47.70 -16.13
N PRO A 108 17.81 -47.74 -17.33
CA PRO A 108 17.82 -48.97 -18.11
C PRO A 108 19.28 -49.35 -18.36
N GLY A 109 19.81 -50.23 -17.52
CA GLY A 109 21.11 -50.86 -17.71
C GLY A 109 20.94 -52.36 -17.70
N THR A 110 20.66 -52.94 -18.87
CA THR A 110 21.09 -54.29 -19.30
C THR A 110 20.76 -54.45 -20.78
N ARG A 111 21.77 -54.24 -21.62
CA ARG A 111 21.77 -54.68 -23.01
C ARG A 111 22.41 -56.06 -23.03
N THR A 112 21.61 -57.11 -23.09
CA THR A 112 22.09 -58.46 -23.44
C THR A 112 22.30 -58.51 -24.95
N LEU A 113 23.52 -58.88 -25.37
CA LEU A 113 23.86 -59.32 -26.72
C LEU A 113 23.78 -60.86 -26.74
N PRO A 114 23.23 -61.50 -27.79
CA PRO A 114 23.32 -62.94 -27.96
C PRO A 114 24.67 -63.33 -28.58
N GLU A 115 25.10 -64.57 -28.31
CA GLU A 115 26.20 -65.28 -28.96
C GLU A 115 25.95 -65.52 -30.46
#